data_AF-A0A975TT01-F1
#
_entry.id   AF-A0A975TT01-F1
#
_cell.length_a   1.000
_cell.length_b   1.000
_cell.length_c   1.000
_cell.angle_alpha   90.00
_cell.angle_beta   90.00
_cell.angle_gamma   90.00
#
_symmetry.space_group_name_H-M   'P 1'
#
loop_
_entity.id
_entity.type
_entity.pdbx_description
1 polymer ?
#
loop_
_entity_poly.entity_id
_entity_poly.type
_entity_poly.pdbx_seq_one_letter_code
_entity_poly.pdbx_strand_id
1 'polypeptide(L)' 'MNRFGPTRGELKLRLAISLGGLALLIAAYASRGISGIASLEIAIIGGAFFGGSALWSAWQLRKGPPE' A
#
# COMPACT_ATOMS: atom_id res chain seq x y z
N MET A 1 -22.01 -12.11 -10.18
CA MET A 1 -20.87 -13.08 -10.24
C MET A 1 -19.74 -12.58 -11.15
N ASN A 2 -18.83 -11.73 -10.65
CA ASN A 2 -17.61 -11.40 -11.39
C ASN A 2 -16.57 -12.52 -11.17
N ARG A 3 -16.39 -13.42 -12.15
CA ARG A 3 -15.59 -14.66 -12.04
C ARG A 3 -14.09 -14.45 -11.78
N PHE A 4 -13.60 -13.20 -11.83
CA PHE A 4 -12.18 -12.84 -11.70
C PHE A 4 -11.93 -11.66 -10.75
N GLY A 5 -12.79 -11.45 -9.75
CA GLY A 5 -12.53 -10.47 -8.69
C GLY A 5 -11.52 -11.00 -7.66
N PRO A 6 -10.61 -10.16 -7.11
CA PRO A 6 -9.68 -10.58 -6.07
C PRO A 6 -10.43 -11.07 -4.83
N THR A 7 -10.01 -12.20 -4.27
CA THR A 7 -10.64 -12.75 -3.07
C THR A 7 -10.38 -11.85 -1.85
N ARG A 8 -11.24 -11.95 -0.83
CA ARG A 8 -11.04 -11.22 0.44
C ARG A 8 -9.69 -11.55 1.10
N GLY A 9 -9.18 -12.77 0.91
CA GLY A 9 -7.88 -13.20 1.42
C GLY A 9 -6.72 -12.48 0.73
N GLU A 10 -6.74 -12.41 -0.60
CA GLU A 10 -5.73 -11.70 -1.39
C GLU A 10 -5.73 -10.19 -1.10
N LEU A 11 -6.92 -9.58 -0.94
CA LEU A 11 -7.02 -8.18 -0.55
C LEU A 11 -6.43 -7.90 0.84
N LYS A 12 -6.63 -8.80 1.81
CA LYS A 12 -6.02 -8.68 3.15
C LYS A 12 -4.50 -8.85 3.10
N LEU A 13 -4.01 -9.82 2.34
CA LEU A 13 -2.57 -10.03 2.14
C LEU A 13 -1.94 -8.79 1.49
N ARG A 14 -2.53 -8.29 0.41
CA ARG A 14 -2.07 -7.08 -0.29
C ARG A 14 -2.08 -5.87 0.64
N LEU A 15 -3.13 -5.72 1.46
CA LEU A 15 -3.21 -4.66 2.46
C LEU A 15 -2.09 -4.80 3.51
N ALA A 16 -1.86 -6.00 4.04
CA ALA A 16 -0.81 -6.25 5.03
C ALA A 16 0.60 -5.96 4.47
N ILE A 17 0.90 -6.42 3.25
CA ILE A 17 2.17 -6.15 2.57
C ILE A 17 2.33 -4.65 2.31
N SER A 18 1.26 -3.98 1.86
CA SER A 18 1.30 -2.55 1.56
C SER A 18 1.53 -1.72 2.83
N LEU A 19 0.87 -2.07 3.94
CA LEU A 19 1.09 -1.44 5.24
C LEU A 19 2.49 -1.72 5.78
N GLY A 20 2.97 -2.96 5.66
CA GLY A 20 4.33 -3.33 6.06
C GLY A 20 5.39 -2.57 5.28
N GLY A 21 5.26 -2.53 3.95
CA GLY A 21 6.15 -1.77 3.07
C GLY A 21 6.13 -0.27 3.37
N LEU A 22 4.96 0.31 3.58
CA LEU A 22 4.82 1.72 3.96
C LEU A 22 5.45 2.01 5.33
N ALA A 23 5.23 1.14 6.33
CA ALA A 23 5.81 1.29 7.65
C ALA A 23 7.34 1.22 7.61
N LEU A 24 7.90 0.27 6.85
CA LEU A 24 9.34 0.15 6.65
C LEU A 24 9.91 1.36 5.90
N LEU A 25 9.21 1.87 4.88
CA LEU A 25 9.60 3.08 4.17
C LEU A 25 9.66 4.28 5.13
N ILE A 26 8.59 4.51 5.90
CA ILE A 26 8.53 5.58 6.89
C ILE A 26 9.65 5.43 7.93
N ALA A 27 9.87 4.22 8.45
CA ALA A 27 10.93 3.95 9.42
C ALA A 27 12.34 4.20 8.85
N ALA A 28 12.57 3.83 7.59
CA ALA A 28 13.84 4.10 6.90
C ALA A 28 14.10 5.60 6.78
N TYR A 29 13.09 6.39 6.38
CA TYR A 29 13.22 7.85 6.29
C TYR A 29 13.28 8.53 7.65
N ALA A 30 12.61 8.01 8.67
CA ALA A 30 12.68 8.54 10.03
C ALA A 30 14.05 8.32 10.67
N SER A 31 14.72 7.19 10.36
CA SER A 31 16.04 6.87 10.90
C SER A 31 17.20 7.49 10.13
N ARG A 32 17.10 7.59 8.80
CA ARG A 32 18.20 8.03 7.93
C ARG A 32 18.00 9.41 7.30
N GLY A 33 16.80 9.96 7.37
CA GLY A 33 16.43 11.22 6.71
C GLY A 33 16.32 11.09 5.19
N ILE A 34 15.78 12.14 4.57
CA ILE A 34 15.78 12.30 3.11
C ILE A 34 17.09 12.99 2.72
N SER A 35 17.95 12.30 2.00
CA SER A 35 19.22 12.83 1.50
C SER A 35 19.22 12.85 -0.03
N GLY A 36 19.13 14.05 -0.61
CA GLY A 36 19.12 14.27 -2.05
C GLY A 36 17.79 13.95 -2.74
N ILE A 37 17.69 14.41 -4.00
CA ILE A 37 16.47 14.34 -4.83
C ILE A 37 16.04 12.89 -5.06
N ALA A 38 16.98 11.97 -5.30
CA ALA A 38 16.65 10.57 -5.52
C ALA A 38 15.90 9.93 -4.34
N SER A 39 16.29 10.24 -3.11
CA SER A 39 15.60 9.72 -1.93
C SER A 39 14.20 10.34 -1.77
N LEU A 40 14.03 11.61 -2.12
CA LEU A 40 12.72 12.25 -2.12
C LEU A 40 11.78 11.57 -3.13
N GLU A 41 12.26 11.28 -4.34
CA GLU A 41 11.47 10.59 -5.36
C GLU A 41 11.05 9.18 -4.91
N ILE A 42 11.96 8.43 -4.28
CA ILE A 42 11.64 7.12 -3.72
C ILE A 42 10.59 7.23 -2.60
N ALA A 43 10.69 8.25 -1.73
CA ALA A 43 9.69 8.48 -0.69
C ALA A 43 8.31 8.79 -1.28
N ILE A 44 8.26 9.65 -2.31
CA ILE A 44 7.00 10.05 -2.97
C ILE A 44 6.40 8.87 -3.72
N ILE A 45 7.16 8.24 -4.63
CA ILE A 45 6.66 7.14 -5.47
C ILE A 45 6.33 5.92 -4.61
N GLY A 46 7.23 5.56 -3.68
CA GLY A 46 7.02 4.45 -2.75
C GLY A 46 5.83 4.70 -1.83
N GLY A 47 5.73 5.90 -1.26
CA GLY A 47 4.62 6.30 -0.40
C GLY A 47 3.28 6.29 -1.15
N ALA A 48 3.24 6.82 -2.37
CA ALA A 48 2.05 6.79 -3.21
C ALA A 48 1.67 5.36 -3.62
N PHE A 49 2.66 4.51 -3.94
CA PHE A 49 2.42 3.13 -4.36
C PHE A 49 1.90 2.27 -3.21
N PHE A 50 2.60 2.26 -2.05
CA PHE A 50 2.19 1.48 -0.89
C PHE A 50 0.95 2.06 -0.22
N GLY A 51 0.90 3.38 -0.04
CA GLY A 51 -0.24 4.08 0.54
C GLY A 51 -1.49 3.96 -0.33
N GLY A 52 -1.37 4.19 -1.64
CA GLY A 52 -2.48 4.03 -2.59
C GLY A 52 -2.97 2.59 -2.67
N SER A 53 -2.05 1.61 -2.69
CA SER A 53 -2.42 0.18 -2.68
C SER A 53 -3.12 -0.24 -1.38
N ALA A 54 -2.66 0.27 -0.23
CA ALA A 54 -3.31 0.02 1.05
C ALA A 54 -4.72 0.64 1.08
N LEU A 55 -4.86 1.89 0.66
CA LEU A 55 -6.14 2.60 0.65
C LEU A 55 -7.15 1.91 -0.27
N TRP A 56 -6.72 1.50 -1.48
CA TRP A 56 -7.57 0.74 -2.41
C TRP A 56 -7.96 -0.61 -1.79
N SER A 57 -7.02 -1.37 -1.26
CA SER A 57 -7.32 -2.68 -0.67
C SER A 57 -8.30 -2.55 0.50
N ALA A 58 -8.12 -1.55 1.37
CA ALA A 58 -9.03 -1.23 2.46
C ALA A 58 -10.42 -0.80 1.97
N TRP A 59 -10.48 -0.02 0.89
CA TRP A 59 -11.74 0.41 0.28
C TRP A 59 -12.53 -0.77 -0.32
N GLN A 60 -11.87 -1.68 -1.03
CA GLN A 60 -12.49 -2.90 -1.57
C GLN A 60 -12.98 -3.83 -0.45
N LEU A 61 -12.21 -3.95 0.63
CA LEU A 61 -12.61 -4.71 1.82
C LEU A 61 -13.85 -4.10 2.50
N ARG A 62 -13.96 -2.76 2.52
CA ARG A 62 -15.10 -2.03 3.12
C ARG A 62 -16.35 -2.05 2.26
N LYS A 63 -16.23 -1.92 0.94
CA LYS A 63 -17.40 -1.89 0.05
C LYS A 63 -18.15 -3.23 -0.03
N GLY A 64 -17.48 -4.35 0.30
CA GLY A 64 -18.05 -5.68 0.07
C GLY A 64 -18.18 -5.97 -1.44
N PRO A 65 -18.15 -7.24 -1.87
CA PRO A 65 -18.39 -7.55 -3.28
C PRO A 65 -19.77 -7.03 -3.69
N PRO A 66 -19.96 -6.46 -4.90
CA PRO A 66 -21.30 -6.33 -5.45
C PRO A 66 -21.86 -7.75 -5.58
N GLU A 67 -22.94 -8.00 -4.87
CA GLU A 67 -23.77 -9.21 -4.96
C GLU A 67 -24.10 -9.59 -6.41
#